data_AF-A0A3D3TEL8-F1
#
_entry.id   AF-A0A3D3TEL8-F1
#
_cell.length_a   1.000
_cell.length_b   1.000
_cell.length_c   1.000
_cell.angle_alpha   90.00
_cell.angle_beta   90.00
_cell.angle_gamma   90.00
#
_symmetry.space_group_name_H-M   'P 1'
#
loop_
_entity.id
_entity.type
_entity.pdbx_description
1 polymer ?
#
loop_
_entity_poly.entity_id
_entity_poly.type
_entity_poly.pdbx_seq_one_letter_code
_entity_poly.pdbx_strand_id
1 'polypeptide(L)' 'VGEISTLEQIEELLESDKCDFVFLGRKLLRHPYFILHATHKTDDCDILPVQYERAY' A
#
# COMPACT_ATOMS: atom_id res chain seq x y z
N VAL A 1 -11.10 -13.11 -7.84
CA VAL A 1 -9.94 -12.20 -7.69
C VAL A 1 -10.46 -10.77 -7.69
N GLY A 2 -10.10 -9.96 -6.69
CA GLY A 2 -10.11 -8.51 -6.87
C GLY A 2 -10.99 -7.71 -5.91
N GLU A 3 -10.61 -7.64 -4.64
CA GLU A 3 -11.03 -6.53 -3.76
C GLU A 3 -10.02 -6.20 -2.66
N ILE A 4 -8.75 -6.50 -2.88
CA ILE A 4 -7.67 -6.09 -1.96
C ILE A 4 -7.61 -4.56 -1.99
N SER A 5 -7.98 -3.93 -0.89
CA SER A 5 -8.19 -2.48 -0.84
C SER A 5 -7.72 -1.81 0.44
N THR A 6 -7.31 -2.60 1.44
CA THR A 6 -6.72 -2.14 2.71
C THR A 6 -5.32 -2.73 2.90
N LEU A 7 -4.53 -2.09 3.76
CA LEU A 7 -3.18 -2.57 4.09
C LEU A 7 -3.24 -3.86 4.90
N GLU A 8 -4.20 -3.98 5.84
CA GLU A 8 -4.30 -5.17 6.70
C GLU A 8 -4.57 -6.43 5.88
N GLN A 9 -5.36 -6.32 4.81
CA GLN A 9 -5.59 -7.44 3.89
C GLN A 9 -4.31 -7.84 3.14
N ILE A 10 -3.46 -6.87 2.79
CA ILE A 10 -2.19 -7.13 2.12
C ILE A 10 -1.24 -7.82 3.10
N GLU A 11 -1.10 -7.28 4.31
CA GLU A 11 -0.30 -7.86 5.39
C GLU A 11 -0.77 -9.27 5.72
N GLU A 12 -2.07 -9.50 5.92
CA GLU A 12 -2.61 -10.83 6.22
C GLU A 12 -2.27 -11.84 5.12
N LEU A 13 -2.37 -11.45 3.84
CA LEU A 13 -2.05 -12.34 2.71
C LEU A 13 -0.56 -12.70 2.65
N LEU A 14 0.31 -11.74 2.97
CA LEU A 14 1.76 -11.93 3.01
C LEU A 14 2.17 -12.76 4.25
N GLU A 15 1.67 -12.41 5.44
CA GLU A 15 1.98 -13.12 6.70
C GLU A 15 1.44 -14.54 6.74
N SER A 16 0.32 -14.80 6.06
CA SER A 16 -0.25 -16.16 5.95
C SER A 16 0.39 -17.00 4.85
N ASP A 17 1.50 -16.54 4.25
CA ASP A 17 2.22 -17.21 3.15
C ASP A 17 1.30 -17.62 1.98
N LYS A 18 0.19 -16.89 1.79
CA LYS A 18 -0.77 -17.19 0.70
C LYS A 18 -0.25 -16.70 -0.65
N CYS A 19 0.66 -15.74 -0.66
CA CYS A 19 1.31 -15.23 -1.85
C CYS A 19 2.60 -14.49 -1.52
N ASP A 20 3.56 -14.51 -2.45
CA ASP A 20 4.79 -13.70 -2.35
C ASP A 20 4.61 -12.27 -2.88
N PHE A 21 3.61 -12.06 -3.76
CA PHE A 21 3.34 -10.77 -4.39
C PHE A 21 1.85 -10.43 -4.45
N VAL A 22 1.54 -9.17 -4.16
CA VAL A 22 0.19 -8.62 -4.26
C VAL A 22 0.10 -7.60 -5.39
N PHE A 23 -0.76 -7.87 -6.37
CA PHE A 23 -1.04 -6.95 -7.48
C PHE A 23 -2.31 -6.15 -7.23
N LEU A 24 -2.20 -4.82 -7.30
CA LEU A 24 -3.32 -3.90 -7.20
C LEU A 24 -3.73 -3.39 -8.58
N GLY A 25 -5.00 -3.57 -8.94
CA GLY A 25 -5.56 -3.08 -10.20
C GLY A 25 -6.38 -1.79 -10.02
N ARG A 26 -7.71 -1.94 -9.95
CA ARG A 26 -8.68 -0.83 -9.85
C ARG A 26 -8.40 0.16 -8.71
N LYS A 27 -7.79 -0.29 -7.62
CA LYS A 27 -7.43 0.56 -6.48
C LYS A 27 -6.40 1.62 -6.88
N LEU A 28 -5.34 1.23 -7.61
CA LEU A 28 -4.33 2.17 -8.10
C LEU A 28 -4.90 3.14 -9.13
N LEU A 29 -5.84 2.70 -9.96
CA LEU A 29 -6.49 3.59 -10.95
C LEU A 29 -7.34 4.70 -10.31
N ARG A 30 -7.99 4.41 -9.16
CA ARG A 30 -8.79 5.42 -8.43
C ARG A 30 -7.98 6.21 -7.42
N HIS A 31 -6.90 5.62 -6.90
CA HIS A 31 -6.11 6.18 -5.83
C HIS A 31 -4.62 5.78 -6.02
N PRO A 32 -3.89 6.49 -6.90
CA PRO A 32 -2.55 6.10 -7.30
C PRO A 32 -1.53 6.13 -6.16
N TYR A 33 -1.71 7.02 -5.18
CA TYR A 33 -0.85 7.11 -4.00
C TYR A 33 -1.34 6.26 -2.82
N PHE A 34 -2.15 5.22 -3.08
CA PHE A 34 -2.68 4.34 -2.04
C PHE A 34 -1.61 3.78 -1.12
N ILE A 35 -0.50 3.30 -1.68
CA ILE A 35 0.58 2.73 -0.87
C ILE A 35 1.19 3.80 0.03
N LEU A 36 1.57 4.97 -0.50
CA LEU A 36 2.12 6.08 0.29
C LEU A 36 1.21 6.50 1.45
N HIS A 37 -0.09 6.65 1.18
CA HIS A 37 -1.06 7.01 2.23
C HIS A 37 -1.27 5.90 3.26
N ALA A 38 -1.19 4.64 2.83
CA ALA A 38 -1.39 3.50 3.70
C ALA A 38 -0.16 3.23 4.59
N THR A 39 1.04 3.42 4.05
CA THR A 39 2.31 3.22 4.76
C THR A 39 2.71 4.42 5.61
N HIS A 40 2.15 5.62 5.39
CA HIS A 40 2.50 6.81 6.17
C HIS A 40 2.33 6.66 7.69
N LYS A 41 1.39 5.82 8.14
CA LYS A 41 1.17 5.56 9.57
C LYS A 41 2.16 4.55 10.16
N THR A 42 2.89 3.86 9.30
CA THR A 42 3.91 2.89 9.66
C THR A 42 5.25 3.58 9.47
N ASP A 43 6.21 3.43 10.37
CA ASP A 43 7.53 4.11 10.29
C ASP A 43 8.37 3.70 9.04
N ASP A 44 7.84 2.87 8.16
CA ASP A 44 8.47 2.35 6.93
C ASP A 44 8.39 3.31 5.72
N CYS A 45 8.26 4.61 5.95
CA CYS A 45 8.02 5.60 4.90
C CYS A 45 9.31 6.04 4.16
N ASP A 46 10.16 5.10 3.76
CA ASP A 46 11.44 5.37 3.07
C ASP A 46 11.27 5.75 1.59
N ILE A 47 10.07 5.62 1.03
CA ILE A 47 9.79 5.83 -0.41
C ILE A 47 9.20 7.21 -0.74
N LEU A 48 9.06 8.11 0.24
CA LEU A 48 8.41 9.39 0.02
C LEU A 48 9.29 10.33 -0.82
N PRO A 49 8.82 10.82 -1.98
CA PRO A 49 9.55 11.84 -2.73
C PRO A 49 9.71 13.12 -1.90
N VAL A 50 10.90 13.73 -1.93
CA VAL A 50 11.24 14.93 -1.15
C VAL A 50 10.24 16.09 -1.31
N GLN A 51 9.59 16.19 -2.48
CA GLN A 51 8.58 17.21 -2.77
C GLN A 51 7.30 17.05 -1.93
N TYR A 52 7.03 15.85 -1.41
CA TYR A 52 5.84 15.51 -0.64
C TYR A 52 6.07 15.42 0.87
N GLU A 53 7.30 15.62 1.35
CA GLU A 53 7.66 15.58 2.79
C GLU A 53 6.82 16.52 3.68
N ARG A 54 6.24 17.59 3.12
CA ARG A 54 5.43 18.54 3.92
C ARG A 54 3.98 18.10 4.11
N ALA A 55 3.49 17.17 3.30
CA ALA A 55 2.10 16.75 3.30
C ALA A 55 1.85 15.56 4.24
N TYR A 56 2.93 14.90 4.66
CA TYR A 56 2.96 13.68 5.45
C TYR A 56 3.73 13.96 6.73
#